data_AF-A0A7V9HVL6-F1
#
_entry.id   AF-A0A7V9HVL6-F1
#
_cell.length_a   1.000
_cell.length_b   1.000
_cell.length_c   1.000
_cell.angle_alpha   90.00
_cell.angle_beta   90.00
_cell.angle_gamma   90.00
#
_symmetry.space_group_name_H-M   'P 1'
#
loop_
_entity.id
_entity.type
_entity.pdbx_description
1 polymer ?
#
loop_
_entity_poly.entity_id
_entity_poly.type
_entity_poly.pdbx_seq_one_letter_code
_entity_poly.pdbx_strand_id
1 'polypeptide(L)'
;MLGPKRRTEQMLEALTEDAALGENLQRLHAPVGLDLGGETPEEIALSIVAEMRAVLAGRDGGFLKHRAAPIHNLEIAGESTEGQLRHEAADNVEFSGAAIA
;
A
#
# COMPACT_ATOMS: atom_id res chain seq x y z
N MET A 1 5.80 3.90 14.92
CA MET A 1 5.70 4.24 16.36
C MET A 1 5.90 5.73 16.55
N LEU A 2 5.06 6.35 17.38
CA LEU A 2 5.23 7.74 17.77
C LEU A 2 6.24 7.85 18.92
N GLY A 3 7.21 8.75 18.78
CA GLY A 3 8.18 9.06 19.83
C GLY A 3 9.63 9.12 19.34
N PRO A 4 10.56 9.57 20.21
CA PRO A 4 11.96 9.71 19.84
C PRO A 4 12.60 8.37 19.47
N LYS A 5 13.48 8.39 18.47
CA LYS A 5 14.20 7.20 17.96
C LYS A 5 14.80 6.34 19.08
N ARG A 6 15.49 6.98 20.02
CA ARG A 6 16.13 6.32 21.17
C ARG A 6 15.16 5.48 22.01
N ARG A 7 13.92 5.96 22.20
CA ARG A 7 12.91 5.23 22.98
C ARG A 7 12.44 3.99 22.23
N THR A 8 12.28 4.09 20.91
CA THR A 8 11.96 2.94 20.06
C THR A 8 13.08 1.92 20.11
N GLU A 9 14.34 2.33 19.94
CA GLU A 9 15.50 1.43 19.99
C GLU A 9 15.54 0.62 21.29
N GLN A 10 15.36 1.28 22.44
CA GLN A 10 15.30 0.62 23.75
C GLN A 10 14.14 -0.39 23.88
N MET A 11 12.97 -0.08 23.30
CA MET A 11 11.84 -1.03 23.28
C MET A 11 12.12 -2.22 22.37
N LEU A 12 12.80 -2.00 21.24
CA LEU A 12 13.16 -3.07 20.30
C LEU A 12 14.22 -4.01 20.89
N GLU A 13 15.21 -3.48 21.59
CA GLU A 13 16.22 -4.28 22.30
C GLU A 13 15.59 -5.25 23.31
N ALA A 14 14.53 -4.82 24.00
CA ALA A 14 13.79 -5.67 24.94
C ALA A 14 12.94 -6.76 24.27
N LEU A 15 12.70 -6.65 22.95
CA LEU A 15 11.85 -7.54 22.18
C LEU A 15 12.65 -8.54 21.31
N THR A 16 13.95 -8.32 21.14
CA THR A 16 14.82 -9.09 20.23
C THR A 16 15.02 -10.57 20.57
N GLU A 17 14.44 -11.09 21.65
CA GLU A 17 14.51 -12.51 22.01
C GLU A 17 13.53 -13.40 21.22
N ASP A 18 12.56 -12.82 20.50
CA ASP A 18 11.57 -13.56 19.72
C ASP A 18 11.84 -13.46 18.20
N ALA A 19 12.23 -14.59 17.61
CA ALA A 19 12.50 -14.70 16.18
C ALA A 19 11.29 -14.37 15.28
N ALA A 20 10.05 -14.49 15.80
CA ALA A 20 8.84 -14.13 15.08
C ALA A 20 8.69 -12.62 14.85
N LEU A 21 9.45 -11.79 15.54
CA LEU A 21 9.40 -10.34 15.40
C LEU A 21 10.23 -9.82 14.21
N GLY A 22 11.23 -10.57 13.73
CA GLY A 22 12.19 -10.09 12.71
C GLY A 22 11.54 -9.53 11.44
N GLU A 23 10.60 -10.27 10.83
CA GLU A 23 9.91 -9.81 9.61
C GLU A 23 8.97 -8.61 9.87
N ASN A 24 8.34 -8.58 11.03
CA ASN A 24 7.43 -7.50 11.42
C ASN A 24 8.20 -6.21 11.74
N LEU A 25 9.41 -6.32 12.27
CA LEU A 25 10.29 -5.18 12.55
C LEU A 25 10.76 -4.48 11.27
N GLN A 26 10.93 -5.19 10.16
CA GLN A 26 11.28 -4.56 8.87
C GLN A 26 10.18 -3.65 8.34
N ARG A 27 8.93 -3.87 8.75
CA ARG A 27 7.76 -3.05 8.40
C ARG A 27 7.51 -1.90 9.37
N LEU A 28 8.33 -1.78 10.42
CA LEU A 28 8.13 -0.79 11.48
C LEU A 28 8.70 0.57 11.08
N HIS A 29 7.82 1.55 10.88
CA HIS A 29 8.20 2.96 10.71
C HIS A 29 8.32 3.64 12.08
N ALA A 30 9.54 3.95 12.51
CA ALA A 30 9.79 4.57 13.81
C ALA A 30 11.05 5.46 13.81
N PRO A 31 10.92 6.78 14.04
CA PRO A 31 9.67 7.54 14.24
C PRO A 31 8.72 7.44 13.03
N VAL A 32 7.42 7.52 13.28
CA VAL A 32 6.40 7.55 12.23
C VAL A 32 6.27 8.97 11.66
N GLY A 33 6.02 9.06 10.36
CA GLY A 33 5.80 10.29 9.61
C GLY A 33 7.02 10.74 8.79
N LEU A 34 6.75 11.51 7.74
CA LEU A 34 7.80 12.19 6.96
C LEU A 34 8.38 13.37 7.74
N ASP A 35 9.65 13.70 7.48
CA ASP A 35 10.27 14.89 8.06
C ASP A 35 9.73 16.16 7.39
N LEU A 36 8.62 16.68 7.93
CA LEU A 36 7.97 17.91 7.48
C LEU A 36 8.23 19.11 8.41
N GLY A 37 9.02 18.92 9.48
CA GLY A 37 9.33 19.97 10.46
C GLY A 37 8.18 20.35 11.41
N GLY A 38 7.19 19.47 11.60
CA GLY A 38 6.01 19.74 12.42
C GLY A 38 6.25 19.66 13.93
N GLU A 39 5.73 20.64 14.67
CA GLU A 39 5.72 20.69 16.14
C GLU A 39 4.30 20.58 16.72
N THR A 40 3.27 21.01 15.98
CA THR A 40 1.88 20.91 16.44
C THR A 40 1.27 19.53 16.17
N PRO A 41 0.21 19.13 16.89
CA PRO A 41 -0.50 17.89 16.64
C PRO A 41 -0.99 17.74 15.19
N GLU A 42 -1.43 18.83 14.57
CA GLU A 42 -1.91 18.86 13.18
C GLU A 42 -0.78 18.61 12.19
N GLU A 43 0.39 19.19 12.43
CA GLU A 43 1.58 18.99 11.59
C GLU A 43 2.13 17.57 11.73
N ILE A 44 2.10 17.01 12.95
CA ILE A 44 2.42 15.60 13.21
C ILE A 44 1.40 14.68 12.51
N ALA A 45 0.10 14.99 12.57
CA ALA A 45 -0.90 14.21 11.86
C ALA A 45 -0.67 14.23 10.34
N LEU A 46 -0.33 15.40 9.79
CA LEU A 46 -0.01 15.55 8.37
C LEU A 46 1.22 14.72 7.98
N SER A 47 2.28 14.71 8.79
CA SER A 47 3.49 13.93 8.49
C SER A 47 3.20 12.43 8.44
N ILE A 48 2.36 11.93 9.35
CA ILE A 48 1.93 10.53 9.41
C ILE A 48 1.11 10.17 8.17
N VAL A 49 0.11 10.99 7.81
CA VAL A 49 -0.73 10.75 6.62
C VAL A 49 0.09 10.81 5.34
N ALA A 50 1.06 11.71 5.25
CA ALA A 50 1.95 11.81 4.11
C ALA A 50 2.83 10.56 3.96
N GLU A 51 3.40 10.03 5.05
CA GLU A 51 4.16 8.78 5.03
C GLU A 51 3.28 7.60 4.60
N MET A 52 2.08 7.46 5.19
CA MET A 52 1.15 6.39 4.83
C MET A 52 0.82 6.41 3.33
N ARG A 53 0.55 7.60 2.76
CA ARG A 53 0.27 7.72 1.33
C ARG A 53 1.48 7.37 0.47
N ALA A 54 2.69 7.75 0.89
CA ALA A 54 3.92 7.44 0.18
C ALA A 54 4.15 5.92 0.13
N VAL A 55 4.05 5.24 1.28
CA VAL A 55 4.17 3.78 1.40
C VAL A 55 3.14 3.06 0.53
N LEU A 56 1.87 3.47 0.58
CA LEU A 56 0.81 2.88 -0.27
C LEU A 56 1.06 3.08 -1.77
N ALA A 57 1.76 4.15 -2.14
CA ALA A 57 2.13 4.42 -3.53
C ALA A 57 3.47 3.77 -3.94
N GLY A 58 4.13 3.03 -3.04
CA GLY A 58 5.48 2.49 -3.28
C GLY A 58 6.53 3.58 -3.46
N ARG A 59 6.43 4.67 -2.69
CA ARG A 59 7.31 5.84 -2.77
C ARG A 59 7.88 6.17 -1.40
N ASP A 60 9.09 6.71 -1.37
CA ASP A 60 9.75 7.16 -0.15
C ASP A 60 9.28 8.55 0.33
N GLY A 61 8.61 9.31 -0.55
CA GLY A 61 8.32 10.73 -0.34
C GLY A 61 9.43 11.65 -0.85
N GLY A 62 9.41 12.91 -0.42
CA GLY A 62 10.42 13.92 -0.79
C GLY A 62 10.05 14.83 -1.97
N PHE A 63 10.99 15.70 -2.38
CA PHE A 63 10.71 16.72 -3.38
C PHE A 63 10.59 16.13 -4.80
N LEU A 64 9.45 16.40 -5.47
CA LEU A 64 9.19 15.97 -6.85
C LEU A 64 10.25 16.42 -7.86
N LYS A 65 10.93 17.56 -7.64
CA LYS A 65 12.00 18.06 -8.52
C LYS A 65 13.21 17.13 -8.62
N HIS A 66 13.38 16.21 -7.66
CA HIS A 66 14.46 15.22 -7.66
C HIS A 66 14.04 13.89 -8.28
N ARG A 67 12.77 13.75 -8.67
CA ARG A 67 12.27 12.52 -9.28
C ARG A 67 12.70 12.44 -10.74
N ALA A 68 13.36 11.35 -11.11
CA ALA A 68 13.73 11.07 -12.50
C ALA A 68 12.56 10.56 -13.35
N ALA A 69 11.54 9.97 -12.72
CA ALA A 69 10.38 9.38 -13.40
C ALA A 69 9.19 10.37 -13.55
N PRO A 70 8.33 10.21 -14.58
CA PRO A 70 7.17 11.07 -14.82
C PRO A 70 6.19 11.13 -13.64
N ILE A 71 5.61 12.30 -13.38
CA ILE A 71 4.72 12.55 -12.22
C ILE A 71 3.51 11.60 -12.22
N HIS A 72 2.95 11.33 -13.40
CA HIS A 72 1.85 10.41 -13.61
C HIS A 72 2.34 9.14 -14.28
N ASN A 73 1.98 7.98 -13.72
CA ASN A 73 1.97 6.75 -14.50
C ASN A 73 0.67 6.79 -15.29
N LEU A 74 0.76 6.94 -16.61
CA LEU A 74 -0.38 6.76 -17.50
C LEU A 74 -0.69 5.25 -17.56
N GLU A 75 -1.45 4.74 -16.60
CA GLU A 75 -2.31 3.60 -16.90
C GLU A 75 -3.47 4.18 -17.72
N ILE A 76 -3.29 4.25 -19.04
CA ILE A 76 -4.46 4.23 -19.92
C ILE A 76 -5.03 2.83 -19.74
N ALA A 77 -5.97 2.69 -18.81
CA ALA A 77 -6.82 1.52 -18.68
C ALA A 77 -7.70 1.44 -19.94
N GLY A 78 -7.12 0.95 -21.02
CA GLY A 78 -7.88 0.26 -22.05
C GLY A 78 -8.40 -1.02 -21.42
N GLU A 79 -9.65 -0.99 -20.97
CA GLU A 79 -10.61 -2.10 -20.97
C GLU A 79 -11.94 -1.58 -20.41
N SER A 80 -12.60 -0.79 -21.24
CA SER A 80 -14.06 -0.86 -21.27
C SER A 80 -14.43 -2.21 -21.88
N THR A 81 -15.46 -2.87 -21.31
CA THR A 81 -16.27 -3.93 -21.93
C THR A 81 -15.96 -5.41 -21.61
N GLU A 82 -16.02 -5.83 -20.34
CA GLU A 82 -16.34 -7.25 -20.01
C GLU A 82 -17.40 -7.44 -18.91
N GLY A 83 -18.09 -6.37 -18.48
CA GLY A 83 -19.19 -6.46 -17.51
C GLY A 83 -20.60 -6.55 -18.12
N GLN A 84 -20.75 -6.29 -19.43
CA GLN A 84 -22.08 -6.15 -20.06
C GLN A 84 -22.61 -7.44 -20.71
N LEU A 85 -21.83 -8.53 -20.76
CA LEU A 85 -22.23 -9.80 -21.40
C LEU A 85 -22.64 -10.88 -20.38
N ARG A 86 -23.42 -10.52 -19.36
CA ARG A 86 -24.10 -11.51 -18.50
C ARG A 86 -25.63 -11.39 -18.49
N HIS A 87 -26.22 -10.54 -19.35
CA HIS A 87 -27.67 -10.37 -19.38
C HIS A 87 -28.37 -10.82 -20.68
N GLU A 88 -27.68 -11.33 -21.70
CA GLU A 88 -28.31 -11.46 -23.03
C GLU A 88 -28.01 -12.76 -23.81
N ALA A 89 -27.89 -13.90 -23.13
CA ALA A 89 -27.93 -15.21 -23.81
C ALA A 89 -28.51 -16.32 -22.95
N ALA A 90 -29.59 -16.01 -22.22
CA ALA A 90 -30.53 -17.00 -21.70
C ALA A 90 -31.38 -17.66 -22.81
N ASP A 91 -31.12 -17.35 -24.08
CA ASP A 91 -31.80 -17.89 -25.26
C ASP A 91 -30.80 -18.62 -26.17
N ASN A 92 -30.40 -19.84 -25.81
CA ASN A 92 -30.15 -20.92 -26.77
C ASN A 92 -29.97 -22.25 -26.02
N VAL A 93 -31.12 -22.80 -25.64
CA VAL A 93 -31.29 -24.22 -25.37
C VAL A 93 -31.04 -24.99 -26.68
N GLU A 94 -30.35 -26.14 -26.61
CA GLU A 94 -30.70 -27.41 -27.25
C GLU A 94 -29.52 -28.24 -27.82
N PHE A 95 -29.54 -29.53 -27.47
CA PHE A 95 -28.78 -30.69 -28.00
C PHE A 95 -27.26 -30.72 -27.72
N SER A 96 -26.64 -31.81 -27.26
CA SER A 96 -26.94 -33.23 -27.43
C SER A 96 -26.19 -34.05 -26.37
N GLY A 97 -26.85 -35.05 -25.80
CA GLY A 97 -26.21 -36.05 -24.94
C GLY A 97 -25.43 -37.07 -25.76
N ALA A 98 -24.20 -37.37 -25.34
CA ALA A 98 -23.44 -38.56 -25.69
C ALA A 98 -22.94 -39.17 -24.37
N ALA A 99 -23.60 -40.22 -23.88
CA ALA A 99 -23.23 -41.61 -24.14
C ALA A 99 -21.86 -41.95 -23.51
N ILE A 100 -21.92 -42.37 -22.25
CA ILE A 100 -20.86 -43.07 -21.53
C ILE A 100 -21.24 -44.54 -21.57
N ALA A 101 -20.52 -45.34 -22.36
CA ALA A 101 -20.49 -46.80 -22.34
C ALA A 101 -19.15 -47.25 -22.91
#